data_AF-A0A8D4VQT3-F1
#
_entry.id   AF-A0A8D4VQT3-F1
#
_cell.length_a   1.000
_cell.length_b   1.000
_cell.length_c   1.000
_cell.angle_alpha   90.00
_cell.angle_beta   90.00
_cell.angle_gamma   90.00
#
_symmetry.space_group_name_H-M   'P 1'
#
loop_
_entity.id
_entity.type
_entity.pdbx_description
1 polymer ?
#
loop_
_entity_poly.entity_id
_entity_poly.type
_entity_poly.pdbx_seq_one_letter_code
_entity_poly.pdbx_strand_id
1 'polypeptide(L)'
;MNEDSRHAGNAVLLRSAALWLLAALLSAWCLVGMKLGLAPVKMVFPGKTSHLLQAHIDFLLMSALLFGIYAAKTPLAAHVRWSMAIGAFTNPSLFLLTAIVPELDTAAPGDGLMAASFNLYRMASISITTYGFGAAAIAIFLATFARRANRRDG
;
A
#
# COMPACT_ATOMS: atom_id res chain seq x y z
N MET A 1 20.15 26.00 -8.38
CA MET A 1 18.81 25.37 -8.31
C MET A 1 19.03 23.93 -7.85
N ASN A 2 18.60 23.61 -6.62
CA ASN A 2 19.08 22.50 -5.77
C ASN A 2 18.86 21.07 -6.35
N GLU A 3 19.94 20.29 -6.49
CA GLU A 3 19.90 18.84 -6.79
C GLU A 3 19.17 18.03 -5.70
N ASP A 4 19.12 18.56 -4.47
CA ASP A 4 18.43 17.94 -3.32
C ASP A 4 16.94 17.71 -3.56
N SER A 5 16.27 18.61 -4.28
CA SER A 5 14.82 18.50 -4.51
C SER A 5 14.46 17.37 -5.50
N ARG A 6 15.41 16.98 -6.35
CA ARG A 6 15.26 15.89 -7.33
C ARG A 6 15.35 14.51 -6.67
N HIS A 7 16.07 14.40 -5.54
CA HIS A 7 16.24 13.15 -4.78
C HIS A 7 15.28 13.05 -3.58
N ALA A 8 15.03 14.16 -2.87
CA ALA A 8 14.12 14.21 -1.72
C ALA A 8 12.70 13.72 -2.06
N GLY A 9 12.30 13.94 -3.31
CA GLY A 9 11.05 13.46 -3.86
C GLY A 9 10.87 11.94 -3.85
N ASN A 10 11.90 11.20 -4.22
CA ASN A 10 11.85 9.74 -4.31
C ASN A 10 12.10 9.07 -2.95
N ALA A 11 12.65 9.82 -1.99
CA ALA A 11 12.87 9.34 -0.62
C ALA A 11 11.56 8.93 0.07
N VAL A 12 10.44 9.59 -0.23
CA VAL A 12 9.12 9.21 0.30
C VAL A 12 8.77 7.78 -0.12
N LEU A 13 8.87 7.47 -1.41
CA LEU A 13 8.55 6.14 -1.94
C LEU A 13 9.45 5.07 -1.34
N LEU A 14 10.75 5.35 -1.23
CA LEU A 14 11.72 4.40 -0.69
C LEU A 14 11.49 4.14 0.80
N ARG A 15 11.25 5.18 1.59
CA ARG A 15 10.97 5.07 3.03
C ARG A 15 9.66 4.33 3.28
N SER A 16 8.61 4.65 2.53
CA SER A 16 7.33 3.96 2.60
C SER A 16 7.46 2.49 2.20
N ALA A 17 8.15 2.18 1.09
CA ALA A 17 8.37 0.80 0.66
C ALA A 17 9.11 -0.03 1.73
N ALA A 18 10.16 0.54 2.33
CA ALA A 18 10.89 -0.12 3.41
C ALA A 18 10.02 -0.31 4.65
N LEU A 19 9.23 0.70 5.05
CA LEU A 19 8.33 0.62 6.19
C LEU A 19 7.25 -0.45 5.99
N TRP A 20 6.66 -0.53 4.80
CA TRP A 20 5.62 -1.52 4.48
C TRP A 20 6.20 -2.92 4.32
N LEU A 21 7.46 -3.05 3.89
CA LEU A 21 8.17 -4.33 3.90
C LEU A 21 8.40 -4.82 5.34
N LEU A 22 8.72 -3.93 6.28
CA LEU A 22 8.81 -4.29 7.69
C LEU A 22 7.46 -4.74 8.26
N ALA A 23 6.36 -4.09 7.88
CA ALA A 23 5.02 -4.54 8.24
C ALA A 23 4.67 -5.91 7.63
N ALA A 24 5.09 -6.17 6.39
CA ALA A 24 4.96 -7.48 5.76
C ALA A 24 5.74 -8.56 6.54
N LEU A 25 6.94 -8.24 7.02
CA LEU A 25 7.74 -9.18 7.82
C LEU A 25 7.10 -9.45 9.18
N LEU A 26 6.57 -8.41 9.84
CA LEU A 26 5.86 -8.56 11.10
C LEU A 26 4.61 -9.45 10.93
N SER A 27 3.80 -9.19 9.90
CA SER A 27 2.62 -10.02 9.61
C SER A 27 2.99 -11.47 9.25
N ALA A 28 4.15 -11.73 8.64
CA ALA A 28 4.66 -13.08 8.42
C ALA A 28 4.89 -13.83 9.74
N TRP A 29 5.49 -13.17 10.74
CA TRP A 29 5.66 -13.75 12.07
C TRP A 29 4.33 -13.97 12.79
N CYS A 30 3.36 -13.06 12.62
CA CYS A 30 1.99 -13.28 13.12
C CYS A 30 1.34 -14.52 12.49
N LEU A 31 1.49 -14.74 11.18
CA LEU A 31 0.99 -15.93 10.51
C LEU A 31 1.63 -17.22 11.05
N VAL A 32 2.94 -17.21 11.26
CA VAL A 32 3.64 -18.33 11.90
C VAL A 32 3.12 -18.55 13.32
N GLY A 33 2.94 -17.49 14.10
CA GLY A 33 2.37 -17.56 15.46
C GLY A 33 0.96 -18.15 15.50
N MET A 34 0.10 -17.79 14.53
CA MET A 34 -1.23 -18.38 14.36
C MET A 34 -1.14 -19.88 14.07
N LYS A 35 -0.23 -20.30 13.17
CA LYS A 35 -0.02 -21.70 12.81
C LYS A 35 0.52 -22.53 13.98
N LEU A 36 1.42 -21.95 14.78
CA LEU A 36 1.97 -22.58 16.00
C LEU A 36 0.97 -22.57 17.17
N GLY A 37 -0.15 -21.88 17.03
CA GLY A 37 -1.20 -21.87 18.02
C GLY A 37 -0.93 -20.96 19.22
N LEU A 38 -0.03 -19.97 19.10
CA LEU A 38 0.36 -19.08 20.19
C LEU A 38 -0.85 -18.26 20.70
N ALA A 39 -1.20 -18.45 21.97
CA ALA A 39 -2.31 -17.76 22.63
C ALA A 39 -2.32 -16.23 22.45
N PRO A 40 -1.20 -15.48 22.64
CA PRO A 40 -1.22 -14.03 22.47
C PRO A 40 -1.55 -13.59 21.03
N VAL A 41 -1.12 -14.37 20.03
CA VAL A 41 -1.38 -14.04 18.62
C VAL A 41 -2.83 -14.32 18.26
N LYS A 42 -3.38 -15.45 18.74
CA LYS A 42 -4.80 -15.79 18.54
C LYS A 42 -5.76 -14.78 19.18
N MET A 43 -5.37 -14.19 20.31
CA MET A 43 -6.17 -13.16 20.97
C MET A 43 -6.24 -11.86 20.15
N VAL A 44 -5.15 -11.51 19.44
CA VAL A 44 -5.09 -10.31 18.59
C VAL A 44 -5.79 -10.54 17.25
N PHE A 45 -5.73 -11.77 16.72
CA PHE A 45 -6.36 -12.14 15.45
C PHE A 45 -7.46 -13.19 15.68
N PRO A 46 -8.60 -12.79 16.29
CA PRO A 46 -9.74 -13.70 16.47
C PRO A 46 -10.41 -14.06 15.13
N GLY A 47 -10.12 -13.31 14.06
CA GLY A 47 -10.67 -13.53 12.73
C GLY A 47 -10.08 -14.72 11.98
N LYS A 48 -10.50 -14.84 10.72
CA LYS A 48 -9.99 -15.87 9.82
C LYS A 48 -8.51 -15.60 9.50
N THR A 49 -7.66 -16.61 9.62
CA THR A 49 -6.25 -16.53 9.19
C THR A 49 -6.09 -16.09 7.74
N SER A 50 -7.10 -16.31 6.89
CA SER A 50 -7.13 -15.83 5.51
C SER A 50 -7.02 -14.31 5.39
N HIS A 51 -7.62 -13.55 6.32
CA HIS A 51 -7.57 -12.08 6.29
C HIS A 51 -6.17 -11.57 6.66
N LEU A 52 -5.52 -12.20 7.64
CA LEU A 52 -4.13 -11.89 7.97
C LEU A 52 -3.18 -12.25 6.81
N LEU A 53 -3.44 -13.38 6.12
CA LEU A 53 -2.68 -13.78 4.95
C LEU A 53 -2.87 -12.80 3.79
N GLN A 54 -4.10 -12.36 3.53
CA GLN A 54 -4.40 -11.33 2.54
C GLN A 54 -3.66 -10.02 2.86
N ALA A 55 -3.70 -9.56 4.11
CA ALA A 55 -2.97 -8.37 4.55
C ALA A 55 -1.45 -8.51 4.31
N HIS A 56 -0.87 -9.66 4.66
CA HIS A 56 0.55 -9.94 4.46
C HIS A 56 0.95 -9.87 2.97
N ILE A 57 0.20 -10.57 2.11
CA ILE A 57 0.47 -10.57 0.66
C ILE A 57 0.32 -9.16 0.09
N ASP A 58 -0.71 -8.43 0.50
CA ASP A 58 -0.94 -7.08 0.00
C ASP A 58 0.14 -6.10 0.47
N PHE A 59 0.63 -6.19 1.72
CA PHE A 59 1.81 -5.43 2.16
C PHE A 59 3.05 -5.73 1.31
N LEU A 60 3.30 -7.01 0.95
CA LEU A 60 4.41 -7.38 0.06
C LEU A 60 4.23 -6.77 -1.33
N LEU A 61 3.05 -6.90 -1.92
CA LEU A 61 2.76 -6.37 -3.26
C LEU A 61 2.87 -4.85 -3.30
N MET A 62 2.28 -4.15 -2.33
CA MET A 62 2.35 -2.69 -2.24
C MET A 62 3.79 -2.20 -2.05
N SER A 63 4.58 -2.88 -1.22
CA SER A 63 6.00 -2.59 -1.06
C SER A 63 6.78 -2.79 -2.36
N ALA A 64 6.54 -3.90 -3.05
CA ALA A 64 7.18 -4.21 -4.33
C ALA A 64 6.83 -3.18 -5.41
N LEU A 65 5.56 -2.74 -5.49
CA LEU A 65 5.12 -1.70 -6.42
C LEU A 65 5.81 -0.36 -6.14
N LEU A 66 5.92 0.04 -4.87
CA LEU A 66 6.64 1.27 -4.50
C LEU A 66 8.13 1.19 -4.88
N PHE A 67 8.80 0.06 -4.62
CA PHE A 67 10.18 -0.16 -5.04
C PHE A 67 10.32 -0.12 -6.57
N GLY A 68 9.40 -0.75 -7.30
CA GLY A 68 9.39 -0.76 -8.77
C GLY A 68 9.22 0.63 -9.38
N ILE A 69 8.30 1.42 -8.84
CA ILE A 69 8.08 2.81 -9.29
C ILE A 69 9.27 3.70 -8.94
N TYR A 70 9.85 3.53 -7.76
CA TYR A 70 11.10 4.20 -7.39
C TYR A 70 12.23 3.85 -8.37
N ALA A 71 12.37 2.57 -8.72
CA ALA A 71 13.40 2.07 -9.63
C ALA A 71 13.23 2.56 -11.09
N ALA A 72 12.01 2.92 -11.51
CA ALA A 72 11.76 3.49 -12.83
C ALA A 72 12.44 4.86 -13.04
N LYS A 73 12.86 5.53 -11.96
CA LYS A 73 13.55 6.84 -11.99
C LYS A 73 12.79 7.90 -12.81
N THR A 74 11.47 7.80 -12.84
CA THR A 74 10.59 8.79 -13.48
C THR A 74 10.24 9.87 -12.46
N PRO A 75 10.38 11.16 -12.80
CA PRO A 75 9.99 12.23 -11.90
C PRO A 75 8.46 12.22 -11.74
N LEU A 76 7.99 12.08 -10.50
CA LEU A 76 6.57 12.09 -10.16
C LEU A 76 6.22 13.34 -9.35
N ALA A 77 4.99 13.84 -9.50
CA ALA A 77 4.50 14.96 -8.71
C ALA A 77 4.35 14.57 -7.22
N ALA A 78 4.41 15.56 -6.32
CA ALA A 78 4.37 15.30 -4.87
C ALA A 78 3.08 14.61 -4.42
N HIS A 79 1.93 15.08 -4.91
CA HIS A 79 0.63 14.52 -4.58
C HIS A 79 0.50 13.05 -5.01
N VAL A 80 1.07 12.66 -6.16
CA VAL A 80 1.08 11.26 -6.63
C VAL A 80 1.92 10.37 -5.72
N ARG A 81 3.08 10.88 -5.26
CA ARG A 81 3.97 10.12 -4.37
C ARG A 81 3.35 9.89 -3.00
N TRP A 82 2.73 10.92 -2.45
CA TRP A 82 2.04 10.82 -1.16
C TRP A 82 0.77 9.97 -1.24
N SER A 83 -0.01 10.06 -2.32
CA SER A 83 -1.18 9.19 -2.49
C SER A 83 -0.76 7.71 -2.61
N MET A 84 0.33 7.40 -3.30
CA MET A 84 0.88 6.03 -3.30
C MET A 84 1.34 5.59 -1.90
N ALA A 85 2.09 6.43 -1.18
CA ALA A 85 2.58 6.09 0.16
C ALA A 85 1.44 5.80 1.14
N ILE A 86 0.39 6.64 1.12
CA ILE A 86 -0.80 6.48 1.95
C ILE A 86 -1.62 5.28 1.49
N GLY A 87 -1.90 5.16 0.19
CA GLY A 87 -2.69 4.05 -0.36
C GLY A 87 -2.04 2.68 -0.11
N ALA A 88 -0.72 2.59 -0.31
CA ALA A 88 0.07 1.39 -0.03
C ALA A 88 0.03 0.94 1.43
N PHE A 89 -0.28 1.85 2.36
CA PHE A 89 -0.54 1.52 3.76
C PHE A 89 -2.00 1.17 4.00
N THR A 90 -2.91 2.01 3.55
CA THR A 90 -4.32 1.90 3.89
C THR A 90 -4.99 0.71 3.21
N ASN A 91 -4.50 0.25 2.06
CA ASN A 91 -5.08 -0.90 1.36
C ASN A 91 -4.88 -2.21 2.13
N PRO A 92 -3.63 -2.65 2.42
CA PRO A 92 -3.41 -3.86 3.21
C PRO A 92 -3.95 -3.75 4.64
N SER A 93 -4.02 -2.54 5.19
CA SER A 93 -4.61 -2.28 6.51
C SER A 93 -6.09 -2.64 6.59
N LEU A 94 -6.84 -2.63 5.47
CA LEU A 94 -8.24 -3.08 5.46
C LEU A 94 -8.35 -4.54 5.87
N PHE A 95 -7.55 -5.42 5.26
CA PHE A 95 -7.52 -6.83 5.58
C PHE A 95 -6.97 -7.09 6.98
N LEU A 96 -5.98 -6.31 7.41
CA LEU A 96 -5.43 -6.41 8.76
C LEU A 96 -6.47 -6.05 9.82
N LEU A 97 -7.22 -4.97 9.61
CA LEU A 97 -8.30 -4.57 10.52
C LEU A 97 -9.41 -5.61 10.57
N THR A 98 -9.78 -6.21 9.43
CA THR A 98 -10.76 -7.32 9.41
C THR A 98 -10.23 -8.59 10.07
N ALA A 99 -8.91 -8.82 10.09
CA ALA A 99 -8.31 -9.93 10.82
C ALA A 99 -8.35 -9.72 12.34
N ILE A 100 -8.23 -8.46 12.79
CA ILE A 100 -8.26 -8.07 14.21
C ILE A 100 -9.71 -7.92 14.73
N VAL A 101 -10.59 -7.35 13.90
CA VAL A 101 -11.99 -7.06 14.22
C VAL A 101 -12.89 -7.72 13.15
N PRO A 102 -13.24 -9.00 13.33
CA PRO A 102 -13.92 -9.80 12.31
C PRO A 102 -15.33 -9.30 11.96
N GLU A 103 -15.96 -8.55 12.86
CA GLU A 103 -17.26 -7.92 12.66
C GLU A 103 -17.27 -6.98 11.45
N LEU A 104 -16.09 -6.47 11.06
CA LEU A 104 -15.91 -5.64 9.87
C LEU A 104 -16.03 -6.43 8.54
N ASP A 105 -15.91 -7.77 8.57
CA ASP A 105 -16.05 -8.64 7.38
C ASP A 105 -17.51 -8.68 6.89
N THR A 106 -18.46 -8.72 7.83
CA THR A 106 -19.90 -8.85 7.57
C THR A 106 -20.65 -7.53 7.60
N ALA A 107 -19.98 -6.43 7.96
CA ALA A 107 -20.57 -5.11 8.12
C ALA A 107 -21.18 -4.58 6.81
N ALA A 108 -22.50 -4.52 6.75
CA ALA A 108 -23.26 -3.95 5.65
C ALA A 108 -23.43 -2.42 5.79
N PRO A 109 -23.67 -1.70 4.68
CA PRO A 109 -24.05 -0.29 4.75
C PRO A 109 -25.36 -0.14 5.53
N GLY A 110 -25.29 0.39 6.75
CA GLY A 110 -26.46 0.55 7.65
C GLY A 110 -26.28 -0.04 9.05
N ASP A 111 -25.28 -0.89 9.27
CA ASP A 111 -25.02 -1.60 10.54
C ASP A 111 -24.45 -0.71 11.67
N GLY A 112 -24.64 0.61 11.57
CA GLY A 112 -24.18 1.59 12.56
C GLY A 112 -22.91 2.35 12.17
N LEU A 113 -22.47 3.25 13.07
CA LEU A 113 -21.40 4.22 12.80
C LEU A 113 -20.04 3.56 12.50
N MET A 114 -19.73 2.44 13.15
CA MET A 114 -18.47 1.72 12.92
C MET A 114 -18.42 1.12 11.51
N ALA A 115 -19.48 0.43 11.09
CA ALA A 115 -19.61 -0.13 9.75
C ALA A 115 -19.56 0.96 8.67
N ALA A 116 -20.26 2.08 8.88
CA ALA A 116 -20.23 3.22 7.97
C ALA A 116 -18.81 3.82 7.85
N SER A 117 -18.12 4.00 8.98
CA SER A 117 -16.74 4.53 9.01
C SER A 117 -15.76 3.59 8.31
N PHE A 118 -15.88 2.28 8.52
CA PHE A 118 -15.02 1.30 7.85
C PHE A 118 -15.27 1.24 6.35
N ASN A 119 -16.53 1.31 5.91
CA ASN A 119 -16.85 1.37 4.48
C ASN A 119 -16.35 2.65 3.83
N LEU A 120 -16.46 3.81 4.50
CA LEU A 120 -15.86 5.06 4.02
C LEU A 120 -14.33 4.93 3.91
N TYR A 121 -13.68 4.38 4.94
CA TYR A 121 -12.24 4.12 4.94
C TYR A 121 -11.83 3.20 3.77
N ARG A 122 -12.59 2.12 3.53
CA ARG A 122 -12.39 1.20 2.40
C ARG A 122 -12.46 1.94 1.06
N MET A 123 -13.50 2.74 0.84
CA MET A 123 -13.66 3.49 -0.40
C MET A 123 -12.56 4.54 -0.59
N ALA A 124 -12.20 5.27 0.47
CA ALA A 124 -11.13 6.26 0.44
C ALA A 124 -9.78 5.59 0.14
N SER A 125 -9.48 4.47 0.79
CA SER A 125 -8.26 3.70 0.61
C SER A 125 -8.09 3.21 -0.84
N ILE A 126 -9.13 2.57 -1.40
CA ILE A 126 -9.11 2.09 -2.78
C ILE A 126 -8.92 3.26 -3.76
N SER A 127 -9.62 4.37 -3.53
CA SER A 127 -9.55 5.55 -4.39
C SER A 127 -8.17 6.19 -4.39
N ILE A 128 -7.59 6.40 -3.20
CA ILE A 128 -6.25 7.00 -3.03
C ILE A 128 -5.17 6.10 -3.64
N THR A 129 -5.26 4.79 -3.40
CA THR A 129 -4.34 3.79 -3.96
C THR A 129 -4.40 3.78 -5.48
N THR A 130 -5.61 3.70 -6.04
CA THR A 130 -5.83 3.68 -7.50
C THR A 130 -5.29 4.95 -8.15
N TYR A 131 -5.59 6.11 -7.57
CA TYR A 131 -5.10 7.38 -8.08
C TYR A 131 -3.57 7.44 -8.07
N GLY A 132 -2.93 7.10 -6.95
CA GLY A 132 -1.47 7.15 -6.82
C GLY A 132 -0.75 6.23 -7.81
N PHE A 133 -1.07 4.94 -7.77
CA PHE A 133 -0.40 3.96 -8.62
C PHE A 133 -0.78 4.14 -10.10
N GLY A 134 -2.04 4.48 -10.40
CA GLY A 134 -2.50 4.73 -11.76
C GLY A 134 -1.82 5.94 -12.40
N ALA A 135 -1.77 7.07 -11.69
CA ALA A 135 -1.08 8.27 -12.18
C ALA A 135 0.41 8.02 -12.38
N ALA A 136 1.06 7.29 -11.47
CA ALA A 136 2.47 6.92 -11.61
C ALA A 136 2.72 6.01 -12.83
N ALA A 137 1.87 5.01 -13.05
CA ALA A 137 1.97 4.10 -14.19
C ALA A 137 1.84 4.86 -15.52
N ILE A 138 0.86 5.75 -15.64
CA ILE A 138 0.67 6.60 -16.82
C ILE A 138 1.90 7.49 -17.05
N ALA A 139 2.41 8.14 -16.00
CA ALA A 139 3.57 9.00 -16.11
C ALA A 139 4.83 8.23 -16.57
N ILE A 140 5.06 7.03 -16.03
CA ILE A 140 6.16 6.15 -16.45
C ILE A 140 5.99 5.75 -17.91
N PHE A 141 4.80 5.32 -18.31
CA PHE A 141 4.50 4.91 -19.68
C PHE A 141 4.78 6.05 -20.67
N LEU A 142 4.25 7.25 -20.42
CA LEU A 142 4.47 8.41 -21.27
C LEU A 142 5.96 8.82 -21.35
N ALA A 143 6.70 8.68 -20.24
CA ALA A 143 8.14 8.98 -20.21
C ALA A 143 8.97 8.07 -21.13
N THR A 144 8.48 6.85 -21.46
CA THR A 144 9.17 5.95 -22.40
C THR A 144 9.18 6.49 -23.83
N PHE A 145 8.14 7.21 -24.25
CA PHE A 145 8.04 7.79 -25.59
C PHE A 145 8.82 9.09 -25.71
N ALA A 146 8.77 9.95 -24.70
CA ALA A 146 9.48 11.24 -24.71
C ALA A 146 11.01 11.06 -24.82
N ARG A 147 11.58 10.03 -24.17
CA ARG A 147 13.01 9.71 -24.30
C ARG A 147 13.41 9.25 -25.70
N ARG A 148 12.47 8.68 -26.47
CA ARG A 148 12.72 8.18 -27.82
C ARG A 148 12.72 9.31 -28.85
N ALA A 149 11.88 10.32 -28.68
CA ALA A 149 11.84 11.51 -29.53
C ALA A 149 13.17 12.30 -29.43
N ASN A 150 13.61 12.65 -28.22
CA ASN A 150 14.86 13.39 -28.01
C ASN A 150 16.14 12.67 -28.48
N ARG A 151 16.11 11.36 -28.74
CA ARG A 151 17.24 10.59 -29.29
C ARG A 151 17.31 10.56 -30.82
N ARG A 152 16.26 10.99 -31.51
CA ARG A 152 16.21 11.02 -32.98
C ARG A 152 16.61 12.39 -33.56
N ASP A 153 16.52 13.45 -32.76
CA ASP A 153 16.71 14.84 -33.19
C ASP A 153 18.07 15.44 -32.77
N GLY A 154 19.00 14.63 -32.27
CA GLY A 154 20.37 15.03 -31.91
C GLY A 154 21.39 14.02 -32.43
#